data_AF-A0A401ZLD7-F1
#
_entry.id   AF-A0A401ZLD7-F1
#
_cell.length_a   1.000
_cell.length_b   1.000
_cell.length_c   1.000
_cell.angle_alpha   90.00
_cell.angle_beta   90.00
_cell.angle_gamma   90.00
#
_symmetry.space_group_name_H-M   'P 1'
#
loop_
_entity.id
_entity.type
_entity.pdbx_description
1 polymer ?
#
loop_
_entity_poly.entity_id
_entity_poly.type
_entity_poly.pdbx_seq_one_letter_code
_entity_poly.pdbx_strand_id
1 'polypeptide(L)'
;MHVEEVSFEFGQDECVFTALDNKGARHTIRCGRTDWIAGTSALGYRRELSTEMPVAAHGGWVNEHTFVMTWQYIETPFSHVLTFDFGSDEVDVSIKIVPFWQDNDEHIKGRLV
;
A
#
# COMPACT_ATOMS: atom_id res chain seq x y z
N MET A 1 -10.14 8.97 2.56
CA MET A 1 -10.40 7.62 3.06
C MET A 1 -9.76 7.53 4.43
N HIS A 2 -10.47 7.00 5.44
CA HIS A 2 -9.89 6.80 6.77
C HIS A 2 -9.71 5.29 6.93
N VAL A 3 -8.47 4.84 7.10
CA VAL A 3 -8.16 3.42 7.33
C VAL A 3 -8.31 3.16 8.82
N GLU A 4 -9.04 2.11 9.19
CA GLU A 4 -9.23 1.70 10.59
C GLU A 4 -8.32 0.53 10.95
N GLU A 5 -8.21 -0.44 10.04
CA GLU A 5 -7.46 -1.66 10.25
C GLU A 5 -6.60 -1.96 9.04
N VAL A 6 -5.43 -2.53 9.32
CA VAL A 6 -4.56 -3.07 8.29
C VAL A 6 -4.02 -4.42 8.72
N SER A 7 -3.92 -5.33 7.77
CA SER A 7 -3.37 -6.66 7.98
C SER A 7 -2.42 -7.04 6.86
N PHE A 8 -1.50 -7.95 7.21
CA PHE A 8 -0.47 -8.45 6.32
C PHE A 8 -0.38 -9.96 6.44
N GLU A 9 -0.44 -10.65 5.30
CA GLU A 9 -0.12 -12.07 5.23
C GLU A 9 1.20 -12.23 4.47
N PHE A 10 2.28 -12.51 5.20
CA PHE A 10 3.61 -12.71 4.63
C PHE A 10 3.81 -14.18 4.26
N GLY A 11 3.84 -14.46 2.95
CA GLY A 11 4.20 -15.75 2.39
C GLY A 11 5.68 -15.84 2.00
N GLN A 12 6.05 -16.94 1.35
CA GLN A 12 7.42 -17.17 0.88
C GLN A 12 7.82 -16.22 -0.26
N ASP A 13 6.91 -16.01 -1.21
CA ASP A 13 7.19 -15.27 -2.45
C ASP A 13 6.33 -14.01 -2.60
N GLU A 14 5.28 -13.85 -1.78
CA GLU A 14 4.38 -12.72 -1.83
C GLU A 14 3.92 -12.27 -0.44
N CYS A 15 3.47 -11.02 -0.38
CA CYS A 15 2.75 -10.46 0.75
C CYS A 15 1.38 -9.99 0.27
N VAL A 16 0.35 -10.28 1.07
CA VAL A 16 -1.00 -9.76 0.86
C VAL A 16 -1.25 -8.67 1.89
N PHE A 17 -1.33 -7.42 1.42
CA PHE A 17 -1.73 -6.28 2.24
C PHE A 17 -3.24 -6.07 2.11
N THR A 18 -3.90 -5.88 3.24
CA THR A 18 -5.31 -5.51 3.29
C THR A 18 -5.51 -4.29 4.17
N ALA A 19 -6.26 -3.30 3.66
CA ALA A 19 -6.73 -2.15 4.42
C ALA A 19 -8.26 -2.15 4.48
N LEU A 20 -8.81 -1.97 5.68
CA LEU A 20 -10.22 -1.76 5.92
C LEU A 20 -10.47 -0.27 6.15
N ASP A 21 -11.35 0.33 5.35
CA ASP A 21 -11.77 1.71 5.57
C ASP A 21 -12.91 1.82 6.59
N ASN A 22 -13.14 3.02 7.09
CA ASN A 22 -14.21 3.35 8.03
C ASN A 22 -15.64 3.21 7.46
N LYS A 23 -15.77 2.84 6.18
CA LYS A 23 -17.05 2.53 5.53
C LYS A 23 -17.23 1.02 5.35
N GLY A 24 -16.29 0.20 5.81
CA GLY A 24 -16.28 -1.25 5.70
C GLY A 24 -15.80 -1.77 4.35
N ALA A 25 -15.28 -0.92 3.46
CA ALA A 25 -14.68 -1.35 2.21
C ALA A 25 -13.29 -1.94 2.48
N ARG A 26 -13.06 -3.12 1.89
CA ARG A 26 -11.79 -3.84 1.97
C ARG A 26 -10.99 -3.61 0.70
N HIS A 27 -9.74 -3.17 0.86
CA HIS A 27 -8.80 -2.96 -0.22
C HIS A 27 -7.64 -3.94 -0.06
N THR A 28 -7.44 -4.81 -1.04
CA THR A 28 -6.41 -5.86 -0.98
C THR A 28 -5.42 -5.70 -2.13
N ILE A 29 -4.13 -5.78 -1.82
CA ILE A 29 -3.04 -5.72 -2.79
C ILE A 29 -2.09 -6.89 -2.53
N ARG A 30 -1.81 -7.66 -3.58
CA ARG A 30 -0.77 -8.69 -3.57
C ARG A 30 0.50 -8.07 -4.12
N CYS A 31 1.59 -8.16 -3.37
CA CYS A 31 2.89 -7.71 -3.83
C CYS A 31 3.90 -8.86 -3.77
N GLY A 32 4.74 -8.96 -4.80
CA GLY A 32 5.78 -9.98 -4.82
C GLY A 32 7.01 -9.55 -4.04
N ARG A 33 7.72 -10.53 -3.50
CA ARG A 33 8.99 -10.32 -2.79
C ARG A 33 10.17 -10.16 -3.75
N THR A 34 10.18 -10.94 -4.83
CA THR A 34 11.22 -10.92 -5.87
C THR A 34 10.73 -10.40 -7.21
N ASP A 35 9.42 -10.50 -7.45
CA ASP A 35 8.78 -10.17 -8.72
C ASP A 35 7.68 -9.13 -8.53
N TRP A 36 7.28 -8.50 -9.63
CA TRP A 36 6.11 -7.64 -9.66
C TRP A 36 4.85 -8.50 -9.84
N ILE A 37 3.89 -8.38 -8.93
CA ILE A 37 2.60 -9.07 -9.04
C ILE A 37 1.57 -8.10 -9.60
N ALA A 38 0.95 -8.47 -10.73
CA ALA A 38 -0.13 -7.71 -11.32
C ALA A 38 -1.43 -7.88 -10.51
N GLY A 39 -2.19 -6.79 -10.38
CA GLY A 39 -3.48 -6.76 -9.69
C GLY A 39 -4.25 -5.48 -10.01
N THR A 40 -5.25 -5.18 -9.20
CA THR A 40 -6.00 -3.93 -9.27
C THR A 40 -5.98 -3.22 -7.93
N SER A 41 -6.12 -1.90 -7.96
CA SER A 41 -6.23 -1.08 -6.76
C SER A 41 -7.31 -0.02 -6.94
N ALA A 42 -8.25 0.03 -5.99
CA ALA A 42 -9.21 1.12 -5.85
C ALA A 42 -8.62 2.33 -5.09
N LEU A 43 -7.42 2.19 -4.52
CA LEU A 43 -6.71 3.28 -3.87
C LEU A 43 -5.88 4.00 -4.93
N GLY A 44 -6.55 4.79 -5.76
CA GLY A 44 -5.92 5.53 -6.86
C GLY A 44 -5.01 6.68 -6.39
N TYR A 45 -4.14 7.15 -7.28
CA TYR A 45 -3.27 8.32 -7.03
C TYR A 45 -4.02 9.66 -6.94
N ARG A 46 -5.29 9.67 -7.34
CA ARG A 46 -6.22 10.76 -7.07
C ARG A 46 -7.40 10.18 -6.30
N ARG A 47 -7.72 10.78 -5.15
CA ARG A 47 -8.87 10.40 -4.29
C ARG A 47 -10.22 10.44 -5.01
N GLU A 48 -10.29 11.13 -6.15
CA GLU A 48 -11.48 11.30 -6.98
C GLU A 48 -11.69 10.16 -7.98
N LEU A 49 -10.66 9.34 -8.23
CA LEU A 49 -10.77 8.16 -9.10
C LEU A 49 -11.24 6.98 -8.25
N SER A 50 -12.55 6.75 -8.24
CA SER A 50 -13.18 5.59 -7.57
C SER A 50 -13.12 4.31 -8.40
N THR A 51 -12.37 4.31 -9.50
CA THR A 51 -12.24 3.15 -10.41
C THR A 51 -11.02 2.35 -10.03
N GLU A 52 -11.17 1.02 -9.95
CA GLU A 52 -10.04 0.11 -9.84
C GLU A 52 -9.07 0.33 -11.01
N MET A 53 -7.82 0.64 -10.70
CA MET A 53 -6.77 0.80 -11.70
C MET A 53 -5.84 -0.41 -11.70
N PRO A 54 -5.39 -0.86 -12.88
CA PRO A 54 -4.41 -1.93 -12.96
C PRO A 54 -3.07 -1.47 -12.38
N VAL A 55 -2.53 -2.27 -11.48
CA VAL A 55 -1.25 -2.03 -10.82
C VAL A 55 -0.36 -3.27 -10.91
N ALA A 56 0.95 -3.05 -10.83
CA ALA A 56 1.91 -4.08 -10.50
C ALA A 56 2.55 -3.71 -9.16
N ALA A 57 2.64 -4.64 -8.22
CA ALA A 57 3.16 -4.36 -6.89
C ALA A 57 4.29 -5.30 -6.48
N HIS A 58 5.27 -4.74 -5.76
CA HIS A 58 6.33 -5.49 -5.10
C HIS A 58 6.63 -4.87 -3.72
N GLY A 59 7.21 -5.64 -2.81
CA GLY A 59 7.55 -5.12 -1.50
C GLY A 59 8.57 -5.98 -0.75
N GLY A 60 9.17 -5.38 0.27
CA GLY A 60 10.20 -6.04 1.06
C GLY A 60 10.48 -5.33 2.37
N TRP A 61 11.01 -6.11 3.32
CA TRP A 61 11.53 -5.58 4.57
C TRP A 61 12.85 -4.85 4.31
N VAL A 62 12.94 -3.61 4.77
CA VAL A 62 14.19 -2.83 4.72
C VAL A 62 14.96 -2.89 6.05
N ASN A 63 14.27 -3.25 7.14
CA ASN A 63 14.82 -3.59 8.44
C ASN A 63 13.79 -4.44 9.23
N GLU A 64 14.03 -4.71 10.52
CA GLU A 64 13.18 -5.56 11.37
C GLU A 64 11.77 -4.99 11.65
N HIS A 65 11.57 -3.68 11.48
CA HIS A 65 10.33 -2.97 11.82
C HIS A 65 9.73 -2.22 10.63
N THR A 66 10.40 -2.19 9.48
CA THR A 66 9.94 -1.40 8.32
C THR A 66 9.77 -2.27 7.08
N PHE A 67 8.54 -2.32 6.57
CA PHE A 67 8.21 -2.91 5.27
C PHE A 67 7.93 -1.80 4.27
N VAL A 68 8.45 -1.93 3.05
CA VAL A 68 8.19 -0.99 1.96
C VAL A 68 7.47 -1.72 0.83
N MET A 69 6.35 -1.15 0.38
CA MET A 69 5.59 -1.62 -0.78
C MET A 69 5.54 -0.55 -1.86
N THR A 70 5.82 -0.93 -3.10
CA THR A 70 5.62 -0.10 -4.28
C THR A 70 4.54 -0.72 -5.16
N TRP A 71 3.69 0.13 -5.72
CA TRP A 71 2.57 -0.21 -6.59
C TRP A 71 2.60 0.80 -7.73
N GLN A 72 3.01 0.30 -8.88
CA GLN A 72 3.13 1.02 -10.13
C GLN A 72 1.81 0.87 -10.89
N TYR A 73 1.17 1.99 -11.21
CA TYR A 73 -0.01 1.97 -12.08
C TYR A 73 0.44 1.65 -13.50
N ILE A 74 -0.17 0.63 -14.13
CA ILE A 74 0.30 0.11 -15.42
C ILE A 74 0.13 1.14 -16.55
N GLU A 75 -0.93 1.94 -16.50
CA GLU A 75 -1.32 2.86 -17.57
C GLU A 75 -0.80 4.29 -17.36
N THR A 76 -0.06 4.53 -16.27
CA THR A 76 0.38 5.88 -15.91
C THR A 76 1.83 5.86 -15.43
N PRO A 77 2.56 6.98 -15.47
CA PRO A 77 3.88 7.06 -14.86
C PRO A 77 3.83 7.08 -13.32
N PHE A 78 2.64 7.10 -12.72
CA PHE A 78 2.52 7.24 -11.28
C PHE A 78 2.82 5.92 -10.57
N SER A 79 3.49 6.03 -9.44
CA SER A 79 3.64 4.98 -8.45
C SER A 79 3.28 5.55 -7.10
N HIS A 80 2.79 4.68 -6.23
CA HIS A 80 2.78 4.96 -4.82
C HIS A 80 3.85 4.10 -4.15
N VAL A 81 4.49 4.66 -3.14
CA VAL A 81 5.46 3.99 -2.27
C VAL A 81 4.93 4.09 -0.85
N LEU A 82 4.63 2.96 -0.23
CA LEU A 82 4.16 2.88 1.16
C LEU A 82 5.30 2.38 2.01
N THR A 83 5.59 3.14 3.05
CA THR A 83 6.49 2.72 4.12
C THR A 83 5.64 2.44 5.34
N PHE A 84 5.67 1.19 5.79
CA PHE A 84 4.98 0.70 6.97
C PHE A 84 5.98 0.54 8.10
N ASP A 85 5.84 1.32 9.17
CA ASP A 85 6.63 1.21 10.39
C ASP A 85 5.80 0.53 11.48
N PHE A 86 6.19 -0.69 11.85
CA PHE A 86 5.43 -1.56 12.75
C PHE A 86 5.80 -1.31 14.21
N GLY A 87 4.81 -0.85 14.99
CA GLY A 87 4.83 -0.83 16.45
C GLY A 87 4.28 -2.13 17.07
N SER A 88 3.90 -2.08 18.35
CA SER A 88 3.33 -3.25 19.05
C SER A 88 1.92 -3.59 18.60
N ASP A 89 1.05 -2.58 18.44
CA ASP A 89 -0.38 -2.74 18.13
C ASP A 89 -0.85 -1.81 17.00
N GLU A 90 0.05 -0.97 16.51
CA GLU A 90 -0.21 0.03 15.47
C GLU A 90 0.85 -0.05 14.38
N VAL A 91 0.50 0.44 13.21
CA VAL A 91 1.45 0.69 12.13
C VAL A 91 1.28 2.10 11.61
N ASP A 92 2.41 2.78 11.48
CA ASP A 92 2.52 4.08 10.85
C ASP A 92 2.79 3.89 9.36
N VAL A 93 1.88 4.38 8.52
CA VAL A 93 1.95 4.26 7.07
C VAL A 93 2.27 5.61 6.47
N SER A 94 3.41 5.73 5.82
CA SER A 94 3.77 6.90 5.03
C SER A 94 3.57 6.59 3.55
N ILE A 95 2.81 7.40 2.85
CA ILE A 95 2.47 7.23 1.44
C ILE A 95 3.12 8.34 0.64
N LYS A 96 3.96 7.97 -0.32
CA LYS A 96 4.58 8.90 -1.27
C LYS A 96 4.13 8.60 -2.69
N ILE A 97 3.70 9.63 -3.42
CA ILE A 97 3.30 9.53 -4.83
C ILE A 97 4.45 10.01 -5.73
N VAL A 98 4.94 9.18 -6.64
CA VAL A 98 6.02 9.52 -7.59
C VAL A 98 5.51 9.45 -9.04
N PRO A 99 6.04 10.26 -9.98
CA PRO A 99 7.12 11.25 -9.86
C PRO A 99 6.60 12.64 -9.47
N PHE A 100 5.59 12.73 -8.60
CA PHE A 100 4.97 14.01 -8.28
C PHE A 100 6.00 14.97 -7.66
N TRP A 101 6.21 16.13 -8.30
CA TRP A 101 7.20 17.15 -7.94
C TRP A 101 6.81 17.97 -6.69
N GLN A 102 5.94 17.43 -5.85
CA GLN A 102 5.59 17.94 -4.53
C GLN A 102 5.68 16.79 -3.53
N ASP A 103 6.16 17.08 -2.33
CA ASP A 103 6.09 16.16 -1.19
C ASP A 103 4.62 16.02 -0.76
N ASN A 104 3.89 15.13 -1.42
CA ASN A 104 2.63 14.60 -0.93
C ASN A 104 2.94 13.38 -0.08
N ASP A 105 3.44 13.65 1.12
CA ASP A 105 3.60 12.64 2.16
C ASP A 105 2.29 12.60 2.96
N GLU A 106 1.48 11.58 2.68
CA GLU A 106 0.31 11.28 3.51
C GLU A 106 0.70 10.30 4.60
N HIS A 107 0.34 10.61 5.84
CA HIS A 107 0.56 9.73 6.99
C HIS A 107 -0.76 9.19 7.48
N ILE A 108 -0.84 7.87 7.60
CA ILE A 108 -2.01 7.15 8.10
C ILE A 108 -1.56 6.26 9.25
N LYS A 109 -2.33 6.26 10.34
CA LYS A 109 -2.19 5.30 11.43
C LYS A 109 -3.25 4.22 11.28
N GLY A 110 -2.84 2.96 11.33
CA GLY A 110 -3.74 1.81 11.31
C GLY A 110 -3.51 0.92 12.52
N ARG A 111 -4.58 0.31 13.05
CA ARG A 111 -4.45 -0.77 14.02
C ARG A 111 -3.98 -2.04 13.31
N LEU A 112 -2.97 -2.69 13.86
CA LEU A 112 -2.49 -3.98 13.35
C LEU A 112 -3.44 -5.09 13.85
N VAL A 113 -3.96 -5.90 12.92
CA VAL A 113 -4.87 -7.02 13.22
C VAL A 113 -4.44 -8.32 12.57
#